data_AF-A0AAJ6HCP7-F1
#
_entry.id   AF-A0AAJ6HCP7-F1
#
_cell.length_a   1.000
_cell.length_b   1.000
_cell.length_c   1.000
_cell.angle_alpha   90.00
_cell.angle_beta   90.00
_cell.angle_gamma   90.00
#
_symmetry.space_group_name_H-M   'P 1'
#
loop_
_entity.id
_entity.type
_entity.pdbx_description
1 polymer ?
#
loop_
_entity_poly.entity_id
_entity_poly.type
_entity_poly.pdbx_seq_one_letter_code
_entity_poly.pdbx_strand_id
1 'polypeptide(L)'
;MYLMAKNWLGRTRKVSVWMWALVCLVLLTVFQVRTHHLDDRLYFWIKTHWHTDDWQERSVWLPGYRVELDAKAVPGVDNNLSGLTFDPDLNLLWAVTNGPNELLALSRDGDVERRYSLDGFHDVEAVSYAGNGQLVIAEERRQSLVIVDIPIDEYGKLSPDRPLSLDQYSALTLALGKEDNKGLEGLAYDLKGDRLFVTKERDPRQLLEVSGLRASLEGGVSLHVRDMSNLVKDKVFATDLSSVVFDQQSGHLILLSDESKLLIEMTDEGKVVSFRSLARGFAGLLKGIPQAEGVTIDDEGYLYVVSEPNLFYRFTRETD
;
A
#
# COMPACT_ATOMS: atom_id res chain seq x y z
N MET A 1 26.69 30.88 75.15
CA MET A 1 27.54 31.73 74.28
C MET A 1 28.01 30.86 73.11
N TYR A 2 27.47 31.12 71.91
CA TYR A 2 27.93 30.68 70.57
C TYR A 2 28.04 29.15 70.28
N LEU A 3 27.19 28.56 69.42
CA LEU A 3 27.29 28.48 67.93
C LEU A 3 28.50 27.61 67.48
N MET A 4 28.43 26.61 66.61
CA MET A 4 27.54 26.36 65.47
C MET A 4 27.44 24.86 65.13
N ALA A 5 26.27 24.50 64.62
CA ALA A 5 25.96 23.24 63.98
C ALA A 5 26.89 22.93 62.81
N LYS A 6 27.44 21.71 62.79
CA LYS A 6 28.35 21.20 61.77
C LYS A 6 27.53 20.72 60.56
N ASN A 7 27.42 21.59 59.55
CA ASN A 7 27.13 21.34 58.14
C ASN A 7 26.51 19.98 57.79
N TRP A 8 25.18 19.91 57.78
CA TRP A 8 24.40 18.89 57.08
C TRP A 8 23.58 19.57 55.97
N LEU A 9 24.28 20.10 54.96
CA LEU A 9 23.65 20.66 53.76
C LEU A 9 24.29 20.03 52.52
N GLY A 10 23.50 19.16 51.88
CA GLY A 10 23.38 19.07 50.43
C GLY A 10 24.66 18.77 49.64
N ARG A 11 25.08 17.52 49.62
CA ARG A 11 25.81 17.00 48.44
C ARG A 11 24.80 16.83 47.31
N THR A 12 24.34 17.93 46.71
CA THR A 12 23.67 17.84 45.41
C THR A 12 24.73 17.32 44.45
N ARG A 13 24.60 16.05 44.07
CA ARG A 13 25.42 15.42 43.05
C ARG A 13 25.21 16.29 41.82
N LYS A 14 26.15 17.20 41.50
CA LYS A 14 26.11 18.00 40.27
C LYS A 14 26.15 16.99 39.13
N VAL A 15 24.97 16.61 38.66
CA VAL A 15 24.84 15.80 37.46
C VAL A 15 25.48 16.63 36.37
N SER A 16 26.62 16.15 35.88
CA SER A 16 27.38 16.83 34.84
C SER A 16 26.46 17.05 33.64
N VAL A 17 26.48 18.25 33.04
CA VAL A 17 25.69 18.58 31.84
C VAL A 17 25.87 17.52 30.74
N TRP A 18 27.06 16.91 30.67
CA TRP A 18 27.38 15.79 29.77
C TRP A 18 26.51 14.54 29.99
N MET A 19 26.09 14.24 31.22
CA MET A 19 25.22 13.11 31.52
C MET A 19 23.81 13.35 30.97
N TRP A 20 23.30 14.58 31.08
CA TRP A 20 22.01 14.96 30.47
C TRP A 20 22.09 14.97 28.95
N ALA A 21 23.18 15.47 28.37
CA ALA A 21 23.41 15.39 26.92
C ALA A 21 23.43 13.93 26.43
N LEU A 22 24.08 13.02 27.17
CA LEU A 22 24.12 11.60 26.83
C LEU A 22 22.74 10.94 26.96
N VAL A 23 21.97 11.26 28.01
CA VAL A 23 20.58 10.79 28.14
C VAL A 23 19.71 11.30 26.98
N CYS A 24 19.80 12.58 26.63
CA CYS A 24 19.08 13.14 25.49
C CYS A 24 19.48 12.45 24.17
N LEU A 25 20.78 12.20 23.95
CA LEU A 25 21.26 11.49 22.76
C LEU A 25 20.71 10.06 22.69
N VAL A 26 20.70 9.33 23.82
CA VAL A 26 20.14 7.98 23.89
C VAL A 26 18.63 8.01 23.64
N LEU A 27 17.90 8.94 24.26
CA LEU A 27 16.47 9.09 24.02
C LEU A 27 16.16 9.43 22.56
N LEU A 28 16.93 10.33 21.94
CA LEU A 28 16.79 10.65 20.53
C LEU A 28 17.09 9.44 19.64
N THR A 29 18.11 8.65 19.98
CA THR A 29 18.47 7.45 19.21
C THR A 29 17.37 6.39 19.33
N VAL A 30 16.87 6.13 20.55
CA VAL A 30 15.75 5.21 20.78
C VAL A 30 14.49 5.69 20.07
N PHE A 31 14.21 6.99 20.11
CA PHE A 31 13.11 7.60 19.39
C PHE A 31 13.23 7.35 17.87
N GLN A 32 14.39 7.67 17.29
CA GLN A 32 14.68 7.45 15.87
C GLN A 32 14.59 5.98 15.45
N VAL A 33 15.10 5.06 16.27
CA VAL A 33 15.00 3.62 16.02
C VAL A 33 13.55 3.18 15.96
N ARG A 34 12.72 3.63 16.91
CA ARG A 34 11.31 3.29 16.96
C ARG A 34 10.46 3.95 15.88
N THR A 35 10.72 5.22 15.53
CA THR A 35 9.92 5.92 14.52
C THR A 35 10.18 5.41 13.10
N HIS A 36 11.39 4.92 12.84
CA HIS A 36 11.76 4.38 11.53
C HIS A 36 11.72 2.84 11.46
N HIS A 37 11.25 2.18 12.53
CA HIS A 37 11.18 0.72 12.65
C HIS A 37 12.53 0.05 12.35
N LEU A 38 13.65 0.66 12.75
CA LEU A 38 15.00 0.17 12.40
C LEU A 38 15.32 -1.18 13.07
N ASP A 39 14.80 -1.38 14.28
CA ASP A 39 14.86 -2.64 15.02
C ASP A 39 14.08 -3.74 14.33
N ASP A 40 12.85 -3.47 13.89
CA ASP A 40 12.04 -4.44 13.15
C ASP A 40 12.66 -4.75 11.78
N ARG A 41 13.13 -3.75 11.04
CA ARG A 41 13.84 -3.95 9.76
C ARG A 41 15.05 -4.85 9.95
N LEU A 42 15.85 -4.63 11.00
CA LEU A 42 17.01 -5.46 11.29
C LEU A 42 16.59 -6.88 11.68
N TYR A 43 15.60 -7.02 12.56
CA TYR A 43 15.06 -8.32 12.98
C TYR A 43 14.55 -9.13 11.79
N PHE A 44 13.69 -8.54 10.96
CA PHE A 44 13.14 -9.19 9.78
C PHE A 44 14.19 -9.40 8.71
N TRP A 45 15.19 -8.54 8.55
CA TRP A 45 16.30 -8.77 7.62
C TRP A 45 17.06 -10.04 8.00
N ILE A 46 17.42 -10.19 9.28
CA ILE A 46 18.08 -11.40 9.81
C ILE A 46 17.16 -12.62 9.64
N LYS A 47 15.90 -12.51 10.06
CA LYS A 47 14.93 -13.62 10.01
C LYS A 47 14.68 -14.11 8.58
N THR A 48 14.52 -13.19 7.64
CA THR A 48 14.32 -13.48 6.21
C THR A 48 15.53 -14.19 5.65
N HIS A 49 16.74 -13.72 5.98
CA HIS A 49 17.98 -14.35 5.54
C HIS A 49 18.17 -15.78 6.09
N TRP A 50 17.61 -16.08 7.27
CA TRP A 50 17.69 -17.42 7.88
C TRP A 50 16.63 -18.40 7.38
N HIS A 51 15.50 -17.91 6.86
CA HIS A 51 14.41 -18.74 6.33
C HIS A 51 14.30 -18.64 4.80
N THR A 52 15.38 -18.25 4.12
CA THR A 52 15.39 -18.01 2.67
C THR A 52 14.99 -19.28 1.89
N ASP A 53 15.53 -20.43 2.26
CA ASP A 53 15.27 -21.71 1.59
C ASP A 53 13.81 -22.20 1.73
N ASP A 54 13.09 -21.80 2.78
CA ASP A 54 11.72 -22.28 3.05
C ASP A 54 10.65 -21.52 2.24
N TRP A 55 10.91 -20.26 1.86
CA TRP A 55 9.90 -19.36 1.32
C TRP A 55 10.19 -18.87 -0.10
N GLN A 56 11.46 -18.81 -0.53
CA GLN A 56 11.84 -18.18 -1.81
C GLN A 56 11.17 -18.80 -3.05
N GLU A 57 10.86 -20.10 -3.04
CA GLU A 57 10.20 -20.80 -4.16
C GLU A 57 8.65 -20.69 -4.14
N ARG A 58 8.06 -20.27 -3.02
CA ARG A 58 6.60 -20.25 -2.81
C ARG A 58 6.06 -18.85 -2.50
N SER A 59 6.89 -17.84 -2.66
CA SER A 59 6.59 -16.46 -2.30
C SER A 59 7.06 -15.53 -3.43
N VAL A 60 6.50 -14.33 -3.45
CA VAL A 60 6.93 -13.25 -4.34
C VAL A 60 8.42 -12.96 -4.13
N TRP A 61 8.85 -13.02 -2.87
CA TRP A 61 10.23 -12.82 -2.43
C TRP A 61 10.74 -11.42 -2.77
N LEU A 62 10.17 -10.43 -2.08
CA LEU A 62 10.50 -9.01 -2.22
C LEU A 62 12.02 -8.70 -2.16
N PRO A 63 12.87 -9.43 -1.39
CA PRO A 63 14.32 -9.26 -1.40
C PRO A 63 15.04 -9.55 -2.72
N GLY A 64 14.37 -10.09 -3.74
CA GLY A 64 14.91 -10.26 -5.10
C GLY A 64 14.62 -9.10 -6.06
N TYR A 65 13.71 -8.19 -5.74
CA TYR A 65 13.27 -7.13 -6.67
C TYR A 65 14.24 -5.95 -6.78
N ARG A 66 14.54 -5.53 -8.01
CA ARG A 66 15.31 -4.32 -8.29
C ARG A 66 14.65 -3.48 -9.37
N VAL A 67 14.83 -2.18 -9.24
CA VAL A 67 14.26 -1.19 -10.16
C VAL A 67 14.90 -1.38 -11.53
N GLU A 68 14.05 -1.51 -12.54
CA GLU A 68 14.43 -1.53 -13.95
C GLU A 68 14.10 -0.18 -14.60
N LEU A 69 12.92 0.37 -14.26
CA LEU A 69 12.48 1.70 -14.68
C LEU A 69 12.33 2.57 -13.42
N ASP A 70 13.22 3.55 -13.28
CA ASP A 70 13.34 4.40 -12.08
C ASP A 70 12.72 5.79 -12.34
N ALA A 71 11.61 6.08 -11.65
CA ALA A 71 10.96 7.39 -11.56
C ALA A 71 10.59 8.02 -12.92
N LYS A 72 9.94 7.27 -13.82
CA LYS A 72 9.37 7.83 -15.05
C LYS A 72 8.13 8.66 -14.71
N ALA A 73 8.06 9.90 -15.19
CA ALA A 73 6.84 10.67 -15.08
C ALA A 73 5.75 10.10 -16.01
N VAL A 74 4.54 9.90 -15.50
CA VAL A 74 3.38 9.46 -16.29
C VAL A 74 2.91 10.62 -17.17
N PRO A 75 2.93 10.48 -18.51
CA PRO A 75 2.64 11.60 -19.40
C PRO A 75 1.22 12.16 -19.23
N GLY A 76 1.11 13.47 -19.02
CA GLY A 76 -0.18 14.16 -18.92
C GLY A 76 -0.91 13.98 -17.59
N VAL A 77 -0.26 13.42 -16.58
CA VAL A 77 -0.70 13.42 -15.18
C VAL A 77 0.19 14.40 -14.42
N ASP A 78 -0.38 15.44 -13.82
CA ASP A 78 0.39 16.48 -13.14
C ASP A 78 0.61 16.19 -11.64
N ASN A 79 -0.35 15.51 -11.00
CA ASN A 79 -0.43 15.32 -9.56
C ASN A 79 -1.42 14.18 -9.20
N ASN A 80 -1.40 13.74 -7.94
CA ASN A 80 -2.39 12.89 -7.29
C ASN A 80 -2.55 11.52 -7.97
N LEU A 81 -1.48 10.97 -8.53
CA LEU A 81 -1.48 9.60 -9.06
C LEU A 81 -1.53 8.61 -7.89
N SER A 82 -2.63 7.87 -7.79
CA SER A 82 -2.94 6.96 -6.69
C SER A 82 -3.55 5.67 -7.22
N GLY A 83 -3.44 4.58 -6.46
CA GLY A 83 -4.00 3.27 -6.84
C GLY A 83 -3.35 2.64 -8.08
N LEU A 84 -3.18 1.32 -8.04
CA LEU A 84 -2.64 0.60 -9.19
C LEU A 84 -3.09 -0.86 -9.17
N THR A 85 -3.48 -1.39 -10.31
CA THR A 85 -3.83 -2.80 -10.45
C THR A 85 -3.51 -3.31 -11.85
N PHE A 86 -3.09 -4.56 -11.95
CA PHE A 86 -2.83 -5.22 -13.23
C PHE A 86 -4.10 -5.88 -13.75
N ASP A 87 -4.37 -5.68 -15.03
CA ASP A 87 -5.42 -6.34 -15.79
C ASP A 87 -4.81 -7.43 -16.69
N PRO A 88 -4.94 -8.71 -16.33
CA PRO A 88 -4.39 -9.81 -17.12
C PRO A 88 -5.15 -10.04 -18.44
N ASP A 89 -6.40 -9.60 -18.57
CA ASP A 89 -7.19 -9.80 -19.79
C ASP A 89 -6.75 -8.84 -20.89
N LEU A 90 -6.45 -7.59 -20.51
CA LEU A 90 -6.00 -6.54 -21.42
C LEU A 90 -4.48 -6.36 -21.44
N ASN A 91 -3.75 -7.03 -20.53
CA ASN A 91 -2.30 -6.93 -20.35
C ASN A 91 -1.81 -5.48 -20.17
N LEU A 92 -2.48 -4.76 -19.27
CA LEU A 92 -2.21 -3.36 -18.96
C LEU A 92 -2.39 -3.08 -17.47
N LEU A 93 -2.12 -1.85 -17.05
CA LEU A 93 -2.27 -1.39 -15.68
C LEU A 93 -3.39 -0.36 -15.60
N TRP A 94 -4.28 -0.49 -14.62
CA TRP A 94 -5.24 0.55 -14.26
C TRP A 94 -4.71 1.36 -13.09
N ALA A 95 -4.75 2.68 -13.21
CA ALA A 95 -4.42 3.62 -12.14
C ALA A 95 -5.53 4.67 -12.00
N VAL A 96 -5.59 5.37 -10.88
CA VAL A 96 -6.56 6.45 -10.66
C VAL A 96 -5.85 7.75 -10.29
N THR A 97 -6.58 8.85 -10.38
CA THR A 97 -6.15 10.14 -9.84
C THR A 97 -7.23 10.71 -8.94
N ASN A 98 -6.87 11.30 -7.78
CA ASN A 98 -7.85 11.89 -6.84
C ASN A 98 -8.36 13.28 -7.32
N GLY A 99 -7.65 13.96 -8.20
CA GLY A 99 -8.07 15.29 -8.67
C GLY A 99 -7.28 15.81 -9.86
N PRO A 100 -7.89 15.90 -11.07
CA PRO A 100 -9.25 15.45 -11.42
C PRO A 100 -9.44 13.93 -11.19
N ASN A 101 -10.68 13.49 -10.91
CA ASN A 101 -10.97 12.06 -10.77
C ASN A 101 -10.96 11.39 -12.14
N GLU A 102 -9.96 10.56 -12.40
CA GLU A 102 -9.79 9.87 -13.67
C GLU A 102 -9.37 8.42 -13.44
N LEU A 103 -9.81 7.54 -14.33
CA LEU A 103 -9.28 6.20 -14.50
C LEU A 103 -8.34 6.20 -15.71
N LEU A 104 -7.11 5.76 -15.48
CA LEU A 104 -6.04 5.72 -16.46
C LEU A 104 -5.77 4.27 -16.86
N ALA A 105 -5.79 3.99 -18.17
CA ALA A 105 -5.20 2.78 -18.72
C ALA A 105 -3.73 3.08 -19.04
N LEU A 106 -2.80 2.41 -18.38
CA LEU A 106 -1.37 2.55 -18.58
C LEU A 106 -0.80 1.27 -19.20
N SER A 107 0.11 1.42 -20.14
CA SER A 107 0.97 0.31 -20.56
C SER A 107 1.87 -0.15 -19.40
N ARG A 108 2.45 -1.35 -19.54
CA ARG A 108 3.46 -1.88 -18.62
C ARG A 108 4.79 -1.09 -18.61
N ASP A 109 4.94 -0.09 -19.47
CA ASP A 109 6.05 0.87 -19.47
C ASP A 109 5.67 2.22 -18.83
N GLY A 110 4.44 2.38 -18.32
CA GLY A 110 3.97 3.61 -17.67
C GLY A 110 3.52 4.71 -18.63
N ASP A 111 3.26 4.38 -19.90
CA ASP A 111 2.66 5.31 -20.87
C ASP A 111 1.13 5.24 -20.81
N VAL A 112 0.47 6.41 -20.84
CA VAL A 112 -1.01 6.50 -20.82
C VAL A 112 -1.57 6.09 -22.18
N GLU A 113 -2.37 5.04 -22.21
CA GLU A 113 -3.08 4.57 -23.40
C GLU A 113 -4.46 5.19 -23.54
N ARG A 114 -5.20 5.33 -22.42
CA ARG A 114 -6.54 5.92 -22.36
C ARG A 114 -6.80 6.62 -21.05
N ARG A 115 -7.79 7.51 -21.08
CA ARG A 115 -8.22 8.28 -19.92
C ARG A 115 -9.73 8.40 -19.90
N TYR A 116 -10.31 8.08 -18.74
CA TYR A 116 -11.74 8.15 -18.53
C TYR A 116 -12.01 9.04 -17.32
N SER A 117 -12.73 10.14 -17.53
CA SER A 117 -13.20 10.97 -16.42
C SER A 117 -14.19 10.18 -15.56
N LEU A 118 -14.03 10.24 -14.25
CA LEU A 118 -14.89 9.57 -13.27
C LEU A 118 -15.94 10.58 -12.75
N ASP A 119 -17.01 10.75 -13.52
CA ASP A 119 -18.04 11.76 -13.26
C ASP A 119 -18.90 11.38 -12.05
N GLY A 120 -18.95 12.27 -11.06
CA GLY A 120 -19.72 12.07 -9.82
C GLY A 120 -19.01 11.23 -8.76
N PHE A 121 -17.81 10.72 -9.07
CA PHE A 121 -16.90 10.13 -8.08
C PHE A 121 -16.20 11.24 -7.28
N HIS A 122 -15.83 10.93 -6.04
CA HIS A 122 -15.14 11.85 -5.15
C HIS A 122 -14.03 11.15 -4.38
N ASP A 123 -12.87 11.81 -4.30
CA ASP A 123 -11.76 11.34 -3.44
C ASP A 123 -11.35 9.92 -3.80
N VAL A 124 -11.11 9.67 -5.10
CA VAL A 124 -10.77 8.34 -5.59
C VAL A 124 -9.32 8.04 -5.25
N GLU A 125 -9.09 6.97 -4.50
CA GLU A 125 -7.75 6.60 -4.02
C GLU A 125 -7.27 5.24 -4.53
N ALA A 126 -8.18 4.29 -4.73
CA ALA A 126 -7.78 2.93 -5.07
C ALA A 126 -8.60 2.34 -6.20
N VAL A 127 -7.95 1.44 -6.94
CA VAL A 127 -8.56 0.62 -7.98
C VAL A 127 -8.02 -0.80 -7.90
N SER A 128 -8.89 -1.80 -8.07
CA SER A 128 -8.50 -3.21 -8.18
C SER A 128 -9.26 -3.88 -9.31
N TYR A 129 -8.55 -4.66 -10.14
CA TYR A 129 -9.18 -5.56 -11.09
C TYR A 129 -9.90 -6.68 -10.34
N ALA A 130 -11.18 -6.91 -10.69
CA ALA A 130 -12.07 -7.83 -9.98
C ALA A 130 -12.36 -9.11 -10.79
N GLY A 131 -11.81 -9.23 -12.00
CA GLY A 131 -12.19 -10.28 -12.94
C GLY A 131 -13.42 -9.92 -13.76
N ASN A 132 -13.72 -10.75 -14.76
CA ASN A 132 -14.94 -10.65 -15.58
C ASN A 132 -15.15 -9.27 -16.25
N GLY A 133 -14.07 -8.57 -16.59
CA GLY A 133 -14.19 -7.23 -17.19
C GLY A 133 -14.66 -6.15 -16.21
N GLN A 134 -14.43 -6.32 -14.91
CA GLN A 134 -14.84 -5.37 -13.87
C GLN A 134 -13.65 -4.86 -13.05
N LEU A 135 -13.75 -3.62 -12.59
CA LEU A 135 -12.88 -3.01 -11.59
C LEU A 135 -13.70 -2.64 -10.35
N VAL A 136 -13.05 -2.61 -9.20
CA VAL A 136 -13.56 -1.96 -8.00
C VAL A 136 -12.76 -0.68 -7.77
N ILE A 137 -13.45 0.44 -7.61
CA ILE A 137 -12.87 1.75 -7.30
C ILE A 137 -13.30 2.16 -5.89
N ALA A 138 -12.36 2.63 -5.06
CA ALA A 138 -12.64 3.15 -3.73
C ALA A 138 -12.76 4.67 -3.73
N GLU A 139 -13.81 5.20 -3.10
CA GLU A 139 -13.92 6.60 -2.70
C GLU A 139 -13.58 6.72 -1.20
N GLU A 140 -12.52 7.45 -0.87
CA GLU A 140 -11.92 7.51 0.46
C GLU A 140 -12.92 7.95 1.54
N ARG A 141 -13.39 9.21 1.45
CA ARG A 141 -14.27 9.82 2.45
C ARG A 141 -15.69 9.27 2.45
N ARG A 142 -16.15 8.73 1.32
CA ARG A 142 -17.48 8.11 1.22
C ARG A 142 -17.48 6.67 1.72
N GLN A 143 -16.30 6.07 1.89
CA GLN A 143 -16.13 4.68 2.28
C GLN A 143 -16.94 3.75 1.36
N SER A 144 -17.01 4.11 0.07
CA SER A 144 -17.72 3.37 -0.96
C SER A 144 -16.76 2.62 -1.86
N LEU A 145 -17.19 1.41 -2.22
CA LEU A 145 -16.59 0.56 -3.23
C LEU A 145 -17.54 0.54 -4.42
N VAL A 146 -17.13 1.12 -5.54
CA VAL A 146 -17.92 1.23 -6.75
C VAL A 146 -17.44 0.16 -7.73
N ILE A 147 -18.35 -0.70 -8.18
CA ILE A 147 -18.04 -1.73 -9.17
C ILE A 147 -18.32 -1.13 -10.55
N VAL A 148 -17.25 -0.98 -11.34
CA VAL A 148 -17.32 -0.41 -12.69
C VAL A 148 -16.96 -1.45 -13.73
N ASP A 149 -17.67 -1.42 -14.85
CA ASP A 149 -17.31 -2.23 -16.01
C ASP A 149 -16.16 -1.58 -16.76
N ILE A 150 -15.20 -2.38 -17.20
CA ILE A 150 -14.06 -1.92 -17.99
C ILE A 150 -14.58 -1.35 -19.32
N PRO A 151 -14.17 -0.13 -19.71
CA PRO A 151 -14.68 0.52 -20.91
C PRO A 151 -14.07 -0.11 -22.18
N ILE A 152 -14.63 -1.22 -22.64
CA ILE A 152 -14.27 -1.90 -23.88
C ILE A 152 -15.34 -1.74 -24.98
N ASP A 153 -14.91 -1.73 -26.23
CA ASP A 153 -15.77 -1.74 -27.42
C ASP A 153 -16.25 -3.16 -27.77
N GLU A 154 -17.05 -3.27 -28.83
CA GLU A 154 -17.60 -4.55 -29.31
C GLU A 154 -16.52 -5.57 -29.75
N TYR A 155 -15.27 -5.13 -29.94
CA TYR A 155 -14.12 -5.97 -30.31
C TYR A 155 -13.22 -6.28 -29.12
N GLY A 156 -13.60 -5.89 -27.89
CA GLY A 156 -12.82 -6.11 -26.68
C GLY A 156 -11.61 -5.19 -26.55
N LYS A 157 -11.59 -4.05 -27.26
CA LYS A 157 -10.52 -3.05 -27.14
C LYS A 157 -10.98 -1.89 -26.28
N LEU A 158 -10.04 -1.18 -25.66
CA LEU A 158 -10.34 0.04 -24.92
C LEU A 158 -11.16 1.03 -25.78
N SER A 159 -12.36 1.35 -25.28
CA SER A 159 -13.29 2.30 -25.89
C SER A 159 -12.67 3.70 -25.94
N PRO A 160 -13.14 4.57 -26.86
CA PRO A 160 -12.80 5.99 -26.86
C PRO A 160 -13.09 6.65 -25.51
N ASP A 161 -12.36 7.74 -25.23
CA ASP A 161 -12.49 8.51 -24.00
C ASP A 161 -13.94 8.99 -23.82
N ARG A 162 -14.66 8.31 -22.91
CA ARG A 162 -16.02 8.65 -22.48
C ARG A 162 -16.05 8.69 -20.96
N PRO A 163 -16.79 9.62 -20.34
CA PRO A 163 -16.91 9.64 -18.89
C PRO A 163 -17.57 8.37 -18.36
N LEU A 164 -17.11 7.89 -17.22
CA LEU A 164 -17.76 6.85 -16.43
C LEU A 164 -18.57 7.57 -15.34
N SER A 165 -19.89 7.53 -15.46
CA SER A 165 -20.78 8.25 -14.53
C SER A 165 -21.18 7.34 -13.38
N LEU A 166 -20.98 7.80 -12.14
CA LEU A 166 -21.24 7.02 -10.91
C LEU A 166 -22.68 6.46 -10.83
N ASP A 167 -23.66 7.16 -11.38
CA ASP A 167 -25.08 6.77 -11.38
C ASP A 167 -25.39 5.52 -12.24
N GLN A 168 -24.45 5.08 -13.07
CA GLN A 168 -24.55 3.86 -13.87
C GLN A 168 -24.07 2.62 -13.11
N TYR A 169 -23.44 2.79 -11.95
CA TYR A 169 -22.72 1.73 -11.26
C TYR A 169 -23.31 1.41 -9.89
N SER A 170 -23.08 0.18 -9.44
CA SER A 170 -23.43 -0.27 -8.10
C SER A 170 -22.32 0.11 -7.12
N ALA A 171 -22.71 0.60 -5.95
CA ALA A 171 -21.79 0.94 -4.88
C ALA A 171 -22.12 0.22 -3.57
N LEU A 172 -21.10 -0.23 -2.86
CA LEU A 172 -21.16 -0.81 -1.53
C LEU A 172 -20.49 0.13 -0.53
N THR A 173 -21.20 0.56 0.51
CA THR A 173 -20.63 1.41 1.56
C THR A 173 -20.28 0.56 2.79
N LEU A 174 -19.03 0.62 3.25
CA LEU A 174 -18.55 -0.19 4.38
C LEU A 174 -18.87 0.41 5.77
N ALA A 175 -19.30 1.67 5.82
CA ALA A 175 -19.74 2.37 7.03
C ALA A 175 -18.79 2.20 8.23
N LEU A 176 -17.50 2.50 8.06
CA LEU A 176 -16.43 2.27 9.05
C LEU A 176 -16.45 3.24 10.24
N GLY A 177 -17.45 4.13 10.32
CA GLY A 177 -17.59 5.13 11.38
C GLY A 177 -17.28 6.56 10.91
N LYS A 178 -17.55 7.54 11.78
CA LYS A 178 -17.71 8.97 11.42
C LYS A 178 -16.53 9.91 11.78
N GLU A 179 -15.39 9.41 12.26
CA GLU A 179 -14.49 10.24 13.08
C GLU A 179 -13.08 10.53 12.54
N ASP A 180 -12.65 10.06 11.35
CA ASP A 180 -11.30 10.42 10.87
C ASP A 180 -11.27 10.84 9.39
N ASN A 181 -10.43 11.84 9.09
CA ASN A 181 -10.18 12.40 7.75
C ASN A 181 -9.35 11.46 6.86
N LYS A 182 -9.37 10.16 7.13
CA LYS A 182 -8.52 9.14 6.49
C LYS A 182 -9.36 7.90 6.24
N GLY A 183 -9.59 7.58 4.98
CA GLY A 183 -10.53 6.55 4.56
C GLY A 183 -9.86 5.38 3.87
N LEU A 184 -10.49 4.90 2.80
CA LEU A 184 -10.03 3.73 2.06
C LEU A 184 -8.86 4.11 1.15
N GLU A 185 -7.74 3.40 1.26
CA GLU A 185 -6.50 3.72 0.51
C GLU A 185 -6.10 2.65 -0.49
N GLY A 186 -6.44 1.40 -0.23
CA GLY A 186 -5.93 0.27 -1.01
C GLY A 186 -6.97 -0.80 -1.20
N LEU A 187 -6.94 -1.40 -2.39
CA LEU A 187 -7.82 -2.49 -2.80
C LEU A 187 -6.99 -3.61 -3.43
N ALA A 188 -7.29 -4.85 -3.06
CA ALA A 188 -6.74 -6.03 -3.70
C ALA A 188 -7.79 -7.12 -3.82
N TYR A 189 -7.88 -7.75 -5.00
CA TYR A 189 -8.84 -8.82 -5.23
C TYR A 189 -8.16 -10.18 -5.28
N ASP A 190 -8.67 -11.16 -4.52
CA ASP A 190 -8.44 -12.58 -4.73
C ASP A 190 -9.48 -13.12 -5.71
N LEU A 191 -9.06 -13.34 -6.96
CA LEU A 191 -9.93 -13.76 -8.05
C LEU A 191 -10.49 -15.18 -7.82
N LYS A 192 -9.73 -16.05 -7.16
CA LYS A 192 -10.12 -17.45 -6.91
C LYS A 192 -11.06 -17.56 -5.72
N GLY A 193 -10.80 -16.79 -4.68
CA GLY A 193 -11.56 -16.82 -3.43
C GLY A 193 -12.80 -15.93 -3.39
N ASP A 194 -12.98 -15.03 -4.37
CA ASP A 194 -14.00 -13.97 -4.35
C ASP A 194 -13.90 -13.10 -3.08
N ARG A 195 -12.68 -12.62 -2.80
CA ARG A 195 -12.37 -11.80 -1.61
C ARG A 195 -11.71 -10.49 -2.03
N LEU A 196 -12.27 -9.38 -1.60
CA LEU A 196 -11.68 -8.05 -1.72
C LEU A 196 -11.04 -7.67 -0.39
N PHE A 197 -9.74 -7.42 -0.40
CA PHE A 197 -9.02 -6.82 0.72
C PHE A 197 -9.04 -5.31 0.59
N VAL A 198 -9.31 -4.62 1.71
CA VAL A 198 -9.44 -3.17 1.77
C VAL A 198 -8.59 -2.64 2.91
N THR A 199 -7.74 -1.66 2.64
CA THR A 199 -6.92 -0.98 3.65
C THR A 199 -7.45 0.41 3.98
N LYS A 200 -7.26 0.82 5.24
CA LYS A 200 -7.39 2.21 5.71
C LYS A 200 -6.04 2.67 6.25
N GLU A 201 -5.61 3.86 5.82
CA GLU A 201 -4.23 4.36 5.93
C GLU A 201 -3.68 4.30 7.35
N ARG A 202 -4.37 4.97 8.29
CA ARG A 202 -3.91 5.23 9.66
C ARG A 202 -5.07 5.73 10.53
N ASP A 203 -4.80 5.83 11.83
CA ASP A 203 -5.73 6.32 12.87
C ASP A 203 -7.11 5.65 12.88
N PRO A 204 -7.23 4.34 13.18
CA PRO A 204 -6.19 3.33 13.16
C PRO A 204 -5.97 2.77 11.75
N ARG A 205 -4.82 2.12 11.54
CA ARG A 205 -4.60 1.21 10.40
C ARG A 205 -5.62 0.07 10.45
N GLN A 206 -6.29 -0.19 9.34
CA GLN A 206 -7.23 -1.31 9.23
C GLN A 206 -6.97 -2.14 7.97
N LEU A 207 -7.26 -3.43 8.08
CA LEU A 207 -7.32 -4.36 6.97
C LEU A 207 -8.64 -5.13 7.08
N LEU A 208 -9.46 -5.03 6.06
CA LEU A 208 -10.75 -5.69 5.98
C LEU A 208 -10.75 -6.66 4.80
N GLU A 209 -11.48 -7.76 4.96
CA GLU A 209 -11.77 -8.70 3.88
C GLU A 209 -13.27 -8.70 3.63
N VAL A 210 -13.68 -8.39 2.41
CA VAL A 210 -15.06 -8.43 1.93
C VAL A 210 -15.19 -9.62 0.98
N SER A 211 -15.88 -10.66 1.40
CA SER A 211 -16.09 -11.87 0.60
C SER A 211 -17.49 -11.95 0.01
N GLY A 212 -17.60 -12.62 -1.14
CA GLY A 212 -18.88 -12.80 -1.85
C GLY A 212 -19.31 -11.59 -2.67
N LEU A 213 -18.39 -10.69 -3.03
CA LEU A 213 -18.72 -9.47 -3.78
C LEU A 213 -19.27 -9.79 -5.16
N ARG A 214 -18.58 -10.63 -5.95
CA ARG A 214 -19.07 -11.03 -7.27
C ARG A 214 -20.32 -11.90 -7.18
N ALA A 215 -20.34 -12.87 -6.27
CA ALA A 215 -21.54 -13.69 -6.07
C ALA A 215 -22.79 -12.85 -5.75
N SER A 216 -22.61 -11.72 -5.04
CA SER A 216 -23.69 -10.79 -4.73
C SER A 216 -24.19 -10.00 -5.94
N LEU A 217 -23.32 -9.70 -6.91
CA LEU A 217 -23.71 -9.06 -8.17
C LEU A 217 -24.53 -10.00 -9.08
N GLU A 218 -24.33 -11.31 -8.98
CA GLU A 218 -25.00 -12.33 -9.80
C GLU A 218 -26.38 -12.78 -9.25
N GLY A 219 -26.83 -12.19 -8.12
CA GLY A 219 -28.20 -12.39 -7.62
C GLY A 219 -28.34 -13.19 -6.32
N GLY A 220 -27.25 -13.41 -5.57
CA GLY A 220 -27.28 -13.98 -4.22
C GLY A 220 -26.62 -13.06 -3.20
N VAL A 221 -27.39 -12.33 -2.38
CA VAL A 221 -26.80 -11.44 -1.37
C VAL A 221 -26.15 -12.26 -0.26
N SER A 222 -24.84 -12.45 -0.34
CA SER A 222 -24.00 -13.13 0.67
C SER A 222 -22.68 -12.40 0.86
N LEU A 223 -22.74 -11.09 1.15
CA LEU A 223 -21.59 -10.30 1.53
C LEU A 223 -21.20 -10.60 2.97
N HIS A 224 -19.93 -10.92 3.20
CA HIS A 224 -19.36 -11.06 4.53
C HIS A 224 -18.14 -10.17 4.69
N VAL A 225 -18.13 -9.38 5.77
CA VAL A 225 -16.99 -8.52 6.11
C VAL A 225 -16.27 -9.12 7.31
N ARG A 226 -14.98 -9.41 7.15
CA ARG A 226 -14.08 -9.88 8.20
C ARG A 226 -13.08 -8.78 8.52
N ASP A 227 -13.03 -8.38 9.79
CA ASP A 227 -12.00 -7.46 10.28
C ASP A 227 -10.70 -8.22 10.57
N MET A 228 -9.64 -7.88 9.83
CA MET A 228 -8.30 -8.45 9.93
C MET A 228 -7.30 -7.46 10.52
N SER A 229 -7.76 -6.33 11.07
CA SER A 229 -6.91 -5.22 11.52
C SER A 229 -5.88 -5.61 12.59
N ASN A 230 -6.16 -6.64 13.39
CA ASN A 230 -5.20 -7.17 14.37
C ASN A 230 -3.93 -7.74 13.70
N LEU A 231 -4.03 -8.27 12.49
CA LEU A 231 -2.88 -8.82 11.76
C LEU A 231 -1.89 -7.71 11.38
N VAL A 232 -2.40 -6.58 10.87
CA VAL A 232 -1.56 -5.44 10.47
C VAL A 232 -1.09 -4.61 11.66
N LYS A 233 -1.88 -4.54 12.73
CA LYS A 233 -1.51 -3.79 13.95
C LYS A 233 -0.33 -4.42 14.68
N ASP A 234 -0.34 -5.74 14.84
CA ASP A 234 0.61 -6.42 15.73
C ASP A 234 1.81 -7.03 14.99
N LYS A 235 1.68 -7.33 13.69
CA LYS A 235 2.68 -8.10 12.94
C LYS A 235 3.37 -7.33 11.82
N VAL A 236 2.82 -6.18 11.40
CA VAL A 236 3.33 -5.37 10.28
C VAL A 236 3.99 -4.10 10.80
N PHE A 237 5.31 -4.01 10.60
CA PHE A 237 6.18 -2.91 11.00
C PHE A 237 6.15 -1.74 10.00
N ALA A 238 4.95 -1.21 9.80
CA ALA A 238 4.69 -0.04 8.96
C ALA A 238 3.98 1.04 9.78
N THR A 239 4.15 2.30 9.41
CA THR A 239 3.44 3.42 10.06
C THR A 239 2.04 3.61 9.50
N ASP A 240 1.89 3.41 8.19
CA ASP A 240 0.68 3.56 7.38
C ASP A 240 0.43 2.31 6.49
N LEU A 241 -0.67 2.32 5.74
CA LEU A 241 -0.97 1.36 4.66
C LEU A 241 -1.55 2.10 3.45
N SER A 242 -0.70 2.55 2.54
CA SER A 242 -1.10 3.30 1.34
C SER A 242 -1.59 2.41 0.19
N SER A 243 -1.25 1.12 0.16
CA SER A 243 -1.76 0.21 -0.87
C SER A 243 -1.66 -1.27 -0.46
N VAL A 244 -2.38 -2.13 -1.16
CA VAL A 244 -2.35 -3.59 -0.98
C VAL A 244 -2.51 -4.31 -2.32
N VAL A 245 -1.86 -5.46 -2.46
CA VAL A 245 -2.00 -6.37 -3.60
C VAL A 245 -2.16 -7.79 -3.08
N PHE A 246 -2.98 -8.59 -3.76
CA PHE A 246 -3.07 -10.02 -3.54
C PHE A 246 -2.41 -10.73 -4.72
N ASP A 247 -1.31 -11.41 -4.45
CA ASP A 247 -0.64 -12.20 -5.48
C ASP A 247 -1.37 -13.52 -5.70
N GLN A 248 -1.90 -13.71 -6.91
CA GLN A 248 -2.70 -14.88 -7.28
C GLN A 248 -1.88 -16.19 -7.28
N GLN A 249 -0.55 -16.09 -7.39
CA GLN A 249 0.36 -17.23 -7.46
C GLN A 249 0.72 -17.77 -6.07
N SER A 250 1.21 -16.92 -5.17
CA SER A 250 1.58 -17.29 -3.80
C SER A 250 0.39 -17.29 -2.83
N GLY A 251 -0.67 -16.56 -3.13
CA GLY A 251 -1.80 -16.34 -2.20
C GLY A 251 -1.45 -15.40 -1.05
N HIS A 252 -0.38 -14.62 -1.18
CA HIS A 252 0.08 -13.67 -0.17
C HIS A 252 -0.45 -12.25 -0.46
N LEU A 253 -0.50 -11.45 0.59
CA LEU A 253 -0.72 -10.01 0.49
C LEU A 253 0.63 -9.30 0.44
N ILE A 254 0.75 -8.32 -0.46
CA ILE A 254 1.81 -7.33 -0.45
C ILE A 254 1.23 -6.01 0.03
N LEU A 255 1.74 -5.49 1.15
CA LEU A 255 1.35 -4.22 1.74
C LEU A 255 2.38 -3.16 1.40
N LEU A 256 1.94 -1.98 0.98
CA LEU A 256 2.75 -0.80 0.75
C LEU A 256 2.57 0.18 1.91
N SER A 257 3.68 0.80 2.33
CA SER A 257 3.68 1.91 3.27
C SER A 257 4.56 3.03 2.74
N ASP A 258 3.97 4.20 2.56
CA ASP A 258 4.63 5.38 2.01
C ASP A 258 5.55 6.02 3.08
N GLU A 259 5.06 6.22 4.30
CA GLU A 259 5.77 6.86 5.40
C GLU A 259 6.98 6.01 5.81
N SER A 260 6.85 4.69 5.71
CA SER A 260 7.95 3.75 6.00
C SER A 260 8.84 3.46 4.78
N LYS A 261 8.42 3.82 3.56
CA LYS A 261 9.12 3.54 2.29
C LYS A 261 9.48 2.06 2.15
N LEU A 262 8.50 1.17 2.24
CA LEU A 262 8.73 -0.27 2.13
C LEU A 262 7.49 -1.04 1.65
N LEU A 263 7.77 -2.23 1.10
CA LEU A 263 6.80 -3.27 0.80
C LEU A 263 6.96 -4.42 1.79
N ILE A 264 5.86 -5.01 2.25
CA ILE A 264 5.83 -6.17 3.14
C ILE A 264 4.98 -7.26 2.49
N GLU A 265 5.56 -8.45 2.34
CA GLU A 265 4.85 -9.65 1.93
C GLU A 265 4.39 -10.39 3.20
N MET A 266 3.10 -10.75 3.26
CA MET A 266 2.54 -11.53 4.36
C MET A 266 1.56 -12.59 3.88
N THR A 267 1.49 -13.71 4.61
CA THR A 267 0.47 -14.73 4.39
C THR A 267 -0.92 -14.24 4.86
N ASP A 268 -1.97 -14.94 4.47
CA ASP A 268 -3.36 -14.65 4.88
C ASP A 268 -3.57 -14.77 6.42
N GLU A 269 -2.72 -15.52 7.11
CA GLU A 269 -2.67 -15.59 8.59
C GLU A 269 -1.88 -14.43 9.24
N GLY A 270 -1.41 -13.49 8.42
CA GLY A 270 -0.64 -12.31 8.83
C GLY A 270 0.82 -12.61 9.17
N LYS A 271 1.39 -13.74 8.72
CA LYS A 271 2.82 -14.00 8.93
C LYS A 271 3.62 -13.21 7.90
N VAL A 272 4.44 -12.26 8.35
CA VAL A 272 5.42 -11.59 7.46
C VAL A 272 6.42 -12.61 6.93
N VAL A 273 6.51 -12.66 5.59
CA VAL A 273 7.38 -13.56 4.82
C VAL A 273 8.66 -12.83 4.45
N SER A 274 8.53 -11.66 3.82
CA SER A 274 9.65 -10.89 3.30
C SER A 274 9.31 -9.40 3.23
N PHE A 275 10.31 -8.54 3.00
CA PHE A 275 10.09 -7.11 2.81
C PHE A 275 11.11 -6.51 1.85
N ARG A 276 10.79 -5.35 1.28
CA ARG A 276 11.71 -4.55 0.47
C ARG A 276 11.64 -3.08 0.84
N SER A 277 12.79 -2.47 1.15
CA SER A 277 12.84 -1.01 1.29
C SER A 277 12.85 -0.32 -0.07
N LEU A 278 12.05 0.74 -0.16
CA LEU A 278 11.96 1.69 -1.27
C LEU A 278 12.74 2.99 -0.97
N ALA A 279 13.60 2.98 0.06
CA ALA A 279 14.46 4.09 0.38
C ALA A 279 15.67 4.16 -0.58
N ARG A 280 16.33 5.31 -0.60
CA ARG A 280 17.51 5.56 -1.44
C ARG A 280 18.58 4.49 -1.26
N GLY A 281 19.10 3.95 -2.36
CA GLY A 281 20.17 2.95 -2.37
C GLY A 281 19.70 1.50 -2.16
N PHE A 282 18.43 1.29 -1.82
CA PHE A 282 17.81 -0.04 -1.78
C PHE A 282 17.12 -0.34 -3.10
N ALA A 283 16.93 -1.62 -3.43
CA ALA A 283 16.34 -2.07 -4.70
C ALA A 283 16.98 -1.48 -5.97
N GLY A 284 18.21 -0.93 -5.91
CA GLY A 284 18.83 -0.22 -7.04
C GLY A 284 18.37 1.23 -7.24
N LEU A 285 17.47 1.75 -6.40
CA LEU A 285 16.89 3.09 -6.52
C LEU A 285 17.93 4.21 -6.31
N LEU A 286 17.99 5.16 -7.26
CA LEU A 286 18.88 6.33 -7.17
C LEU A 286 18.43 7.30 -6.07
N LYS A 287 17.12 7.46 -5.92
CA LYS A 287 16.44 8.19 -4.84
C LYS A 287 15.36 7.29 -4.26
N GLY A 288 15.02 7.46 -2.99
CA GLY A 288 13.88 6.73 -2.44
C GLY A 288 12.58 7.18 -3.09
N ILE A 289 11.63 6.26 -3.23
CA ILE A 289 10.28 6.59 -3.72
C ILE A 289 9.67 7.61 -2.74
N PRO A 290 9.19 8.77 -3.21
CA PRO A 290 8.82 9.88 -2.34
C PRO A 290 7.58 9.58 -1.51
N GLN A 291 6.47 9.25 -2.17
CA GLN A 291 5.12 9.01 -1.62
C GLN A 291 4.45 7.92 -2.44
N ALA A 292 4.62 6.65 -2.05
CA ALA A 292 4.19 5.53 -2.85
C ALA A 292 2.71 5.22 -2.57
N GLU A 293 1.84 5.36 -3.57
CA GLU A 293 0.37 5.32 -3.40
C GLU A 293 -0.30 4.18 -4.18
N GLY A 294 0.48 3.36 -4.89
CA GLY A 294 -0.08 2.22 -5.60
C GLY A 294 0.99 1.19 -5.90
N VAL A 295 0.62 -0.08 -5.77
CA VAL A 295 1.48 -1.21 -6.13
C VAL A 295 0.68 -2.26 -6.86
N THR A 296 1.28 -2.97 -7.81
CA THR A 296 0.72 -4.20 -8.38
C THR A 296 1.82 -5.14 -8.85
N ILE A 297 1.46 -6.39 -9.13
CA ILE A 297 2.35 -7.40 -9.70
C ILE A 297 1.63 -8.03 -10.89
N ASP A 298 2.33 -8.17 -12.01
CA ASP A 298 1.78 -8.83 -13.19
C ASP A 298 2.01 -10.35 -13.18
N ASP A 299 1.47 -11.02 -14.20
CA ASP A 299 1.58 -12.47 -14.40
C ASP A 299 3.00 -12.94 -14.80
N GLU A 300 3.86 -12.02 -15.21
CA GLU A 300 5.29 -12.25 -15.48
C GLU A 300 6.17 -12.00 -14.24
N GLY A 301 5.59 -11.53 -13.14
CA GLY A 301 6.26 -11.27 -11.87
C GLY A 301 6.96 -9.92 -11.78
N TYR A 302 6.74 -8.99 -12.71
CA TYR A 302 7.17 -7.61 -12.54
C TYR A 302 6.33 -6.92 -11.47
N LEU A 303 7.00 -6.15 -10.62
CA LEU A 303 6.34 -5.34 -9.59
C LEU A 303 6.34 -3.90 -10.04
N TYR A 304 5.18 -3.26 -9.96
CA TYR A 304 4.96 -1.89 -10.36
C TYR A 304 4.62 -1.05 -9.14
N VAL A 305 5.15 0.17 -9.09
CA VAL A 305 4.80 1.14 -8.05
C VAL A 305 4.50 2.47 -8.73
N VAL A 306 3.43 3.12 -8.31
CA VAL A 306 3.17 4.54 -8.61
C VAL A 306 3.35 5.39 -7.35
N SER A 307 3.73 6.65 -7.56
CA SER A 307 4.05 7.56 -6.49
C SER A 307 3.69 8.99 -6.84
N GLU A 308 3.23 9.76 -5.87
CA GLU A 308 3.01 11.18 -6.07
C GLU A 308 4.31 11.95 -6.41
N PRO A 309 4.21 13.02 -7.22
CA PRO A 309 2.97 13.50 -7.84
C PRO A 309 2.50 12.64 -9.04
N ASN A 310 3.41 11.98 -9.77
CA ASN A 310 3.11 11.29 -11.02
C ASN A 310 4.21 10.30 -11.48
N LEU A 311 4.94 9.69 -10.54
CA LEU A 311 6.07 8.83 -10.85
C LEU A 311 5.63 7.37 -11.00
N PHE A 312 6.19 6.69 -11.99
CA PHE A 312 6.02 5.28 -12.27
C PHE A 312 7.35 4.54 -12.14
N TYR A 313 7.29 3.36 -11.54
CA TYR A 313 8.42 2.48 -11.33
C TYR A 313 8.06 1.06 -11.77
N ARG A 314 9.02 0.38 -12.42
CA ARG A 314 8.95 -1.07 -12.66
C ARG A 314 10.15 -1.74 -12.04
N PHE A 315 9.90 -2.82 -11.33
CA PHE A 315 10.90 -3.67 -10.71
C PHE A 315 10.84 -5.06 -11.33
N THR A 316 12.00 -5.64 -11.56
CA THR A 316 12.15 -7.04 -11.96
C THR A 316 12.81 -7.82 -10.85
N ARG A 317 12.50 -9.11 -10.76
CA ARG A 317 13.17 -10.03 -9.83
C ARG A 317 14.48 -10.47 -10.46
N GLU A 318 15.60 -10.19 -9.79
CA GLU A 318 16.88 -10.79 -10.20
C GLU A 318 16.75 -12.32 -10.08
N THR A 319 16.99 -13.01 -11.19
CA THR A 319 17.20 -14.45 -11.19
C THR A 319 18.69 -14.67 -11.01
N ASP A 320 19.05 -15.42 -9.98
CA ASP A 320 20.44 -15.87 -9.75
C ASP A 320 20.92 -16.82 -10.87
#